data_AF-A0A0M2UUN8-F1
#
_entry.id   AF-A0A0M2UUN8-F1
#
_cell.length_a   1.000
_cell.length_b   1.000
_cell.length_c   1.000
_cell.angle_alpha   90.00
_cell.angle_beta   90.00
_cell.angle_gamma   90.00
#
_symmetry.space_group_name_H-M   'P 1'
#
loop_
_entity.id
_entity.type
_entity.pdbx_description
1 polymer ?
#
loop_
_entity_poly.entity_id
_entity_poly.type
_entity_poly.pdbx_seq_one_letter_code
_entity_poly.pdbx_strand_id
1 'polypeptide(L)'
;MLWLNKELLEKNIFNAADRTATNKNITKALLKLFKPENETTMNALLDHSISIADDYLTHGNEYSVFKEPKFLEKGSDLNTFLNWEQLGKGKDYTPLLDNLIAQYKIVLKIGIHGQPKYRDMIRDIILANDTIE
;
A
#
# COMPACT_ATOMS: atom_id res chain seq x y z
N MET A 1 -3.15 -4.08 -7.97
CA MET A 1 -3.64 -3.90 -6.58
C MET A 1 -2.90 -4.72 -5.53
N LEU A 2 -2.73 -6.04 -5.67
CA LEU A 2 -2.00 -6.87 -4.67
C LEU A 2 -0.58 -6.38 -4.34
N TRP A 3 0.15 -5.86 -5.34
CA TRP A 3 1.47 -5.27 -5.13
C TRP A 3 1.45 -4.01 -4.25
N LEU A 4 0.39 -3.20 -4.32
CA LEU A 4 0.24 -1.99 -3.50
C LEU A 4 0.01 -2.36 -2.02
N ASN A 5 -0.84 -3.37 -1.78
CA ASN A 5 -1.04 -3.92 -0.43
C ASN A 5 0.27 -4.48 0.13
N LYS A 6 1.05 -5.18 -0.70
CA LYS A 6 2.39 -5.65 -0.33
C LYS A 6 3.28 -4.48 0.09
N GLU A 7 3.38 -3.43 -0.73
CA GLU A 7 4.26 -2.27 -0.47
C GLU A 7 3.86 -1.48 0.79
N LEU A 8 2.56 -1.37 1.09
CA LEU A 8 2.04 -0.77 2.32
C LEU A 8 2.42 -1.61 3.56
N LEU A 9 2.37 -2.93 3.46
CA LEU A 9 2.72 -3.86 4.53
C LEU A 9 4.24 -3.93 4.77
N GLU A 10 5.04 -4.05 3.71
CA GLU A 10 6.43 -4.56 3.74
C GLU A 10 7.39 -3.68 4.56
N LYS A 11 7.37 -2.35 4.36
CA LYS A 11 8.34 -1.46 5.05
C LYS A 11 7.80 -0.77 6.29
N ASN A 12 6.49 -0.65 6.45
CA ASN A 12 5.92 0.23 7.47
C ASN A 12 5.28 -0.49 8.65
N ILE A 13 4.66 -1.64 8.38
CA ILE A 13 3.91 -2.43 9.34
C ILE A 13 4.77 -3.57 9.88
N PHE A 14 5.49 -4.29 9.01
CA PHE A 14 6.42 -5.35 9.43
C PHE A 14 7.58 -4.83 10.29
N ASN A 15 8.17 -3.68 9.94
CA ASN A 15 9.15 -3.00 10.79
C ASN A 15 8.54 -2.53 12.13
N ALA A 16 7.23 -2.23 12.17
CA ALA A 16 6.54 -1.90 13.42
C ALA A 16 6.30 -3.12 14.32
N ALA A 17 6.16 -4.29 13.69
CA ALA A 17 5.90 -5.57 14.33
C ALA A 17 7.18 -6.33 14.72
N ASP A 18 8.36 -5.71 14.52
CA ASP A 18 9.67 -6.35 14.66
C ASP A 18 9.77 -7.70 13.91
N ARG A 19 9.18 -7.76 12.72
CA ARG A 19 9.18 -8.94 11.86
C ARG A 19 9.78 -8.63 10.50
N THR A 20 10.57 -9.54 9.97
CA THR A 20 11.07 -9.43 8.59
C THR A 20 9.92 -9.59 7.61
N ALA A 21 9.79 -8.65 6.68
CA ALA A 21 8.79 -8.68 5.64
C ALA A 21 9.18 -9.65 4.53
N THR A 22 9.03 -10.95 4.79
CA THR A 22 9.23 -12.01 3.79
C THR A 22 7.91 -12.30 3.08
N ASN A 23 7.95 -12.80 1.84
CA ASN A 23 6.73 -13.22 1.12
C ASN A 23 5.85 -14.16 1.97
N LYS A 24 6.47 -15.11 2.70
CA LYS A 24 5.76 -16.02 3.63
C LYS A 24 5.00 -15.26 4.72
N ASN A 25 5.66 -14.28 5.36
CA ASN A 25 5.05 -13.51 6.44
C ASN A 25 3.96 -12.56 5.92
N ILE A 26 4.16 -11.96 4.75
CA ILE A 26 3.17 -11.10 4.09
C ILE A 26 1.93 -11.92 3.73
N THR A 27 2.09 -13.10 3.13
CA THR A 27 0.95 -13.98 2.83
C THR A 27 0.21 -14.38 4.10
N LYS A 28 0.92 -14.75 5.18
CA LYS A 28 0.29 -15.05 6.47
C LYS A 28 -0.48 -13.85 7.05
N ALA A 29 0.10 -12.66 7.00
CA ALA A 29 -0.54 -11.43 7.45
C ALA A 29 -1.82 -11.13 6.65
N LEU A 30 -1.77 -11.27 5.33
CA LEU A 30 -2.93 -11.13 4.47
C LEU A 30 -4.00 -12.17 4.85
N LEU A 31 -3.65 -13.45 4.99
CA LEU A 31 -4.62 -14.48 5.38
C LEU A 31 -5.30 -14.18 6.73
N LYS A 32 -4.59 -13.56 7.69
CA LYS A 32 -5.19 -13.10 8.95
C LYS A 32 -6.10 -11.90 8.77
N LEU A 33 -5.68 -10.92 7.98
CA LEU A 33 -6.47 -9.72 7.68
C LEU A 33 -7.78 -10.06 6.96
N PHE A 34 -7.76 -11.05 6.08
CA PHE A 34 -8.94 -11.50 5.34
C PHE A 34 -9.90 -12.39 6.16
N LYS A 35 -9.64 -12.61 7.46
CA LYS A 35 -10.60 -13.27 8.33
C LYS A 35 -11.78 -12.33 8.67
N PRO A 36 -13.02 -12.83 8.82
CA PRO A 36 -14.21 -12.00 9.05
C PRO A 36 -14.09 -11.07 10.26
N GLU A 37 -13.45 -11.50 11.34
CA GLU A 37 -13.25 -10.69 12.55
C GLU A 37 -12.37 -9.45 12.33
N ASN A 38 -11.61 -9.41 11.23
CA ASN A 38 -10.69 -8.32 10.88
C ASN A 38 -11.20 -7.48 9.71
N GLU A 39 -12.45 -7.68 9.26
CA GLU A 39 -13.02 -7.06 8.08
C GLU A 39 -12.92 -5.52 8.10
N THR A 40 -13.15 -4.87 9.24
CA THR A 40 -13.03 -3.41 9.35
C THR A 40 -11.61 -2.93 9.05
N THR A 41 -10.60 -3.62 9.59
CA THR A 41 -9.19 -3.27 9.38
C THR A 41 -8.76 -3.58 7.95
N MET A 42 -9.26 -4.68 7.38
CA MET A 42 -9.04 -5.06 6.00
C MET A 42 -9.63 -4.03 5.03
N ASN A 43 -10.89 -3.64 5.23
CA ASN A 43 -11.57 -2.65 4.40
C ASN A 43 -10.83 -1.32 4.43
N ALA A 44 -10.40 -0.86 5.61
CA ALA A 44 -9.60 0.36 5.70
C ALA A 44 -8.27 0.27 4.89
N LEU A 45 -7.59 -0.88 4.91
CA LEU A 45 -6.38 -1.07 4.08
C LEU A 45 -6.71 -1.06 2.59
N LEU A 46 -7.81 -1.70 2.18
CA LEU A 46 -8.26 -1.74 0.79
C LEU A 46 -8.69 -0.35 0.31
N ASP A 47 -9.41 0.40 1.14
CA ASP A 47 -9.85 1.77 0.85
C ASP A 47 -8.64 2.69 0.62
N HIS A 48 -7.61 2.60 1.47
CA HIS A 48 -6.36 3.36 1.25
C HIS A 48 -5.68 2.96 -0.06
N SER A 49 -5.69 1.68 -0.41
CA SER A 49 -5.13 1.21 -1.67
C SER A 49 -5.91 1.68 -2.89
N ILE A 50 -7.24 1.76 -2.78
CA ILE A 50 -8.10 2.32 -3.82
C ILE A 50 -7.83 3.82 -3.96
N SER A 51 -7.77 4.57 -2.85
CA SER A 51 -7.51 6.01 -2.89
C SER A 51 -6.15 6.34 -3.50
N ILE A 52 -5.09 5.56 -3.22
CA ILE A 52 -3.79 5.72 -3.90
C ILE A 52 -3.93 5.51 -5.41
N ALA A 53 -4.67 4.47 -5.84
CA ALA A 53 -4.86 4.20 -7.26
C ALA A 53 -5.65 5.32 -7.94
N ASP A 54 -6.71 5.82 -7.29
CA ASP A 54 -7.54 6.91 -7.78
C ASP A 54 -6.73 8.21 -7.89
N ASP A 55 -6.00 8.59 -6.84
CA ASP A 55 -5.15 9.77 -6.83
C ASP A 55 -4.07 9.70 -7.93
N TYR A 56 -3.46 8.52 -8.10
CA TYR A 56 -2.43 8.30 -9.10
C TYR A 56 -2.99 8.34 -10.54
N LEU A 57 -4.19 7.82 -10.76
CA LEU A 57 -4.82 7.77 -12.09
C LEU A 57 -5.70 8.99 -12.41
N THR A 58 -5.84 9.94 -11.48
CA THR A 58 -6.61 11.16 -11.69
C THR A 58 -5.78 12.23 -12.39
N HIS A 59 -6.28 12.71 -13.54
CA HIS A 59 -5.71 13.86 -14.22
C HIS A 59 -5.79 15.12 -13.35
N GLY A 60 -4.65 15.77 -13.12
CA GLY A 60 -4.55 17.01 -12.34
C GLY A 60 -3.99 16.83 -10.94
N ASN A 61 -3.99 15.61 -10.37
CA ASN A 61 -3.35 15.34 -9.09
C ASN A 61 -1.84 15.64 -9.15
N GLU A 62 -1.25 16.12 -8.06
CA GLU A 62 0.18 16.41 -7.96
C GLU A 62 1.04 15.15 -8.22
N TYR A 63 0.61 14.00 -7.70
CA TYR A 63 1.32 12.73 -7.81
C TYR A 63 0.79 11.83 -8.92
N SER A 64 0.14 12.41 -9.93
CA SER A 64 -0.49 11.65 -11.00
C SER A 64 0.52 10.97 -11.93
N VAL A 65 0.14 9.79 -12.45
CA VAL A 65 0.86 9.06 -13.51
C VAL A 65 1.17 9.93 -14.73
N PHE A 66 0.28 10.88 -15.06
CA PHE A 66 0.45 11.75 -16.23
C PHE A 66 1.60 12.74 -16.08
N LYS A 67 2.12 12.91 -14.86
CA LYS A 67 3.27 13.76 -14.55
C LYS A 67 4.55 12.95 -14.32
N GLU A 68 4.48 11.62 -14.39
CA GLU A 68 5.66 10.78 -14.22
C GLU A 68 6.63 10.99 -15.39
N PRO A 69 7.94 11.21 -15.12
CA PRO A 69 8.94 11.42 -16.17
C PRO A 69 8.94 10.28 -17.19
N LYS A 70 8.84 9.03 -16.70
CA LYS A 70 8.83 7.83 -17.54
C LYS A 70 7.54 7.66 -18.35
N PHE A 71 6.42 8.22 -17.90
CA PHE A 71 5.19 8.23 -18.67
C PHE A 71 5.31 9.17 -19.88
N LEU A 72 5.87 10.37 -19.64
CA LEU A 72 6.13 11.36 -20.68
C LEU A 72 7.19 10.87 -21.69
N GLU A 73 8.27 10.25 -21.21
CA GLU A 73 9.33 9.66 -22.06
C GLU A 73 8.83 8.50 -22.94
N LYS A 74 7.81 7.75 -22.50
CA LYS A 74 7.26 6.58 -23.22
C LYS A 74 6.11 6.91 -24.15
N GLY A 75 5.92 8.18 -24.50
CA GLY A 75 4.90 8.60 -25.47
C GLY A 75 3.51 8.78 -24.87
N SER A 76 3.39 8.89 -23.53
CA SER A 76 2.14 9.20 -22.83
C SER A 76 1.00 8.19 -23.04
N ASP A 77 1.33 6.93 -23.33
CA ASP A 77 0.34 5.85 -23.41
C ASP A 77 0.15 5.18 -22.03
N LEU A 78 -1.04 5.36 -21.46
CA LEU A 78 -1.42 4.82 -20.16
C LEU A 78 -1.42 3.29 -20.15
N ASN A 79 -1.87 2.64 -21.22
CA ASN A 79 -1.94 1.18 -21.26
C ASN A 79 -0.54 0.57 -21.28
N THR A 80 0.36 1.12 -22.09
CA THR A 80 1.77 0.69 -22.11
C THR A 80 2.44 0.96 -20.78
N PHE A 81 2.15 2.10 -20.14
CA PHE A 81 2.75 2.44 -18.86
C PHE A 81 2.26 1.56 -17.69
N LEU A 82 0.96 1.27 -17.61
CA LEU A 82 0.41 0.41 -16.56
C LEU A 82 0.82 -1.05 -16.70
N ASN A 83 1.09 -1.51 -17.92
CA ASN A 83 1.64 -2.83 -18.18
C ASN A 83 3.17 -2.89 -18.09
N TRP A 84 3.82 -1.77 -17.76
CA TRP A 84 5.26 -1.71 -17.70
C TRP A 84 5.79 -2.44 -16.47
N GLU A 85 6.66 -3.44 -16.66
CA GLU A 85 7.22 -4.24 -15.57
C GLU A 85 8.04 -3.44 -14.53
N GLN A 86 8.39 -2.19 -14.82
CA GLN A 86 9.10 -1.31 -13.90
C GLN A 86 8.17 -0.42 -13.06
N LEU A 87 6.86 -0.49 -13.30
CA LEU A 87 5.86 0.20 -12.48
C LEU A 87 6.02 -0.23 -11.02
N GLY A 88 6.27 0.72 -10.13
CA GLY A 88 6.44 0.43 -8.71
C GLY A 88 7.79 -0.20 -8.33
N LYS A 89 8.77 -0.30 -9.24
CA LYS A 89 10.12 -0.81 -8.90
C LYS A 89 11.03 0.26 -8.26
N GLY A 90 10.43 1.32 -7.73
CA GLY A 90 11.09 2.34 -6.92
C GLY A 90 11.23 3.70 -7.61
N LYS A 91 11.83 4.63 -6.87
CA LYS A 91 11.98 6.06 -7.21
C LYS A 91 12.60 6.35 -8.57
N ASP A 92 13.38 5.43 -9.12
CA ASP A 92 14.04 5.63 -10.42
C ASP A 92 13.07 5.48 -11.60
N TYR A 93 11.92 4.83 -11.39
CA TYR A 93 10.93 4.54 -12.43
C TYR A 93 9.60 5.25 -12.20
N THR A 94 9.12 5.26 -10.95
CA THR A 94 7.84 5.87 -10.56
C THR A 94 7.99 6.70 -9.28
N PRO A 95 8.75 7.81 -9.32
CA PRO A 95 8.99 8.65 -8.14
C PRO A 95 7.72 9.27 -7.55
N LEU A 96 6.72 9.63 -8.38
CA LEU A 96 5.48 10.21 -7.87
C LEU A 96 4.63 9.17 -7.16
N LEU A 97 4.55 7.96 -7.71
CA LEU A 97 3.90 6.83 -7.04
C LEU A 97 4.54 6.53 -5.68
N ASP A 98 5.87 6.50 -5.60
CA ASP A 98 6.60 6.27 -4.35
C ASP A 98 6.32 7.36 -3.30
N ASN A 99 6.24 8.62 -3.74
CA ASN A 99 5.91 9.74 -2.86
C ASN A 99 4.46 9.67 -2.36
N LEU A 100 3.51 9.33 -3.24
CA LEU A 100 2.10 9.15 -2.89
C LEU A 100 1.95 8.02 -1.86
N ILE A 101 2.56 6.86 -2.11
CA ILE A 101 2.57 5.74 -1.17
C ILE A 101 3.17 6.17 0.18
N ALA A 102 4.23 6.98 0.19
CA ALA A 102 4.84 7.48 1.42
C ALA A 102 3.88 8.40 2.23
N GLN A 103 3.07 9.22 1.56
CA GLN A 103 2.05 10.05 2.23
C GLN A 103 0.96 9.20 2.87
N TYR A 104 0.41 8.23 2.14
CA TYR A 104 -0.60 7.32 2.68
C TYR A 104 -0.04 6.46 3.83
N LYS A 105 1.24 6.08 3.74
CA LYS A 105 1.98 5.43 4.84
C LYS A 105 2.05 6.29 6.10
N ILE A 106 2.14 7.62 5.98
CA ILE A 106 2.12 8.56 7.11
C ILE A 106 0.69 8.63 7.69
N VAL A 107 -0.33 8.74 6.84
CA VAL A 107 -1.74 8.77 7.25
C VAL A 107 -2.10 7.53 8.09
N LEU A 108 -1.68 6.34 7.64
CA LEU A 108 -1.86 5.08 8.37
C LEU A 108 -1.19 5.07 9.76
N LYS A 109 -0.10 5.82 9.94
CA LYS A 109 0.68 5.89 11.19
C LYS A 109 0.12 6.91 12.19
N ILE A 110 -0.31 8.08 11.72
CA ILE A 110 -0.77 9.16 12.60
C ILE A 110 -2.17 8.82 13.13
N GLY A 111 -3.02 8.22 12.29
CA GLY A 111 -4.45 8.13 12.56
C GLY A 111 -5.11 9.50 12.39
N ILE A 112 -6.35 9.54 11.90
CA ILE A 112 -7.12 10.78 11.86
C ILE A 112 -7.69 11.01 13.28
N HIS A 113 -7.68 12.24 13.78
CA HIS A 113 -8.04 12.60 15.15
C HIS A 113 -9.27 11.82 15.67
N GLY A 114 -9.07 10.93 16.65
CA GLY A 114 -10.13 10.09 17.25
C GLY A 114 -10.35 8.70 16.62
N GLN A 115 -9.73 8.38 15.49
CA GLN A 115 -9.78 7.05 14.86
C GLN A 115 -8.60 6.17 15.31
N PRO A 116 -8.81 4.85 15.46
CA PRO A 116 -7.73 3.93 15.76
C PRO A 116 -6.69 3.95 14.62
N LYS A 117 -5.41 3.89 15.00
CA LYS A 117 -4.31 3.86 14.05
C LYS A 117 -4.35 2.53 13.31
N TYR A 118 -4.83 2.54 12.06
CA TYR A 118 -4.92 1.32 11.24
C TYR A 118 -3.59 0.57 11.16
N ARG A 119 -2.45 1.28 11.18
CA ARG A 119 -1.12 0.64 11.30
C ARG A 119 -1.00 -0.23 12.55
N ASP A 120 -1.45 0.25 13.70
CA ASP A 120 -1.34 -0.47 14.96
C ASP A 120 -2.34 -1.64 14.99
N MET A 121 -3.55 -1.45 14.46
CA MET A 121 -4.52 -2.54 14.31
C MET A 121 -3.98 -3.67 13.41
N ILE A 122 -3.40 -3.33 12.25
CA ILE A 122 -2.80 -4.32 11.35
C ILE A 122 -1.60 -4.99 12.01
N ARG A 123 -0.76 -4.22 12.74
CA ARG A 123 0.36 -4.77 13.50
C ARG A 123 -0.12 -5.79 14.54
N ASP A 124 -1.17 -5.45 15.29
CA ASP A 124 -1.68 -6.31 16.35
C ASP A 124 -2.29 -7.60 15.77
N ILE A 125 -2.96 -7.53 14.60
CA ILE A 125 -3.42 -8.71 13.85
C ILE A 125 -2.25 -9.59 13.39
N ILE A 126 -1.15 -8.98 12.94
CA ILE A 126 0.05 -9.72 12.52
C ILE A 126 0.72 -10.42 13.71
N LEU A 127 0.72 -9.75 14.87
CA LEU A 127 1.32 -10.24 16.11
C LEU A 127 0.43 -11.26 16.83
N ALA A 128 -0.89 -11.20 16.65
CA ALA A 128 -1.82 -12.16 17.23
C ALA A 128 -1.39 -13.58 16.86
N ASN A 129 -1.25 -14.44 17.86
CA ASN A 129 -0.94 -15.85 17.64
C ASN A 129 -2.05 -16.48 16.79
N ASP A 130 -1.68 -17.47 15.97
CA ASP A 130 -2.66 -18.30 15.31
C ASP A 130 -3.43 -19.02 16.43
N THR A 131 -4.63 -18.55 16.79
CA THR A 131 -5.55 -19.34 17.59
C THR A 131 -5.83 -20.60 16.79
N ILE A 132 -5.21 -21.69 17.22
CA ILE A 132 -5.50 -23.03 16.75
C ILE A 132 -6.90 -23.32 17.31
N GLU A 133 -7.91 -23.18 16.48
CA GLU A 133 -9.18 -23.88 16.65
C GLU A 133 -9.14 -25.17 15.82
#